data_AF-A0A848LZD1-F1
#
_entry.id   AF-A0A848LZD1-F1
#
_cell.length_a   1.000
_cell.length_b   1.000
_cell.length_c   1.000
_cell.angle_alpha   90.00
_cell.angle_beta   90.00
_cell.angle_gamma   90.00
#
_symmetry.space_group_name_H-M   'P 1'
#
loop_
_entity.id
_entity.type
_entity.pdbx_description
1 polymer ?
#
loop_
_entity_poly.entity_id
_entity_poly.type
_entity_poly.pdbx_seq_one_letter_code
_entity_poly.pdbx_strand_id
1 'polypeptide(L)'
;MTSCSFAKHRALRLTATLLLVSCGGGMKHLQTTGGSMSEYPVVDSWPVLPEGYVLGEVTGVAVDSKDRVFIFHRADKHWGNDELISKPTVLVLDGETGRMVATWGENLFKVPHGLSIDEEDNVWLTDVRLHRVFKFSPDGQLLLQLGEGE
;
A
#
# COMPACT_ATOMS: atom_id res chain seq x y z
N MET A 1 33.06 16.40 24.70
CA MET A 1 32.25 17.21 25.63
C MET A 1 32.51 18.68 25.34
N THR A 2 31.72 19.29 24.45
CA THR A 2 31.50 20.75 24.46
C THR A 2 30.21 21.02 23.69
N SER A 3 29.25 21.55 24.44
CA SER A 3 27.86 21.83 24.08
C SER A 3 27.69 23.31 23.69
N CYS A 4 26.47 23.64 23.26
CA CYS A 4 25.85 24.95 22.99
C CYS A 4 26.13 25.57 21.60
N SER A 5 25.13 26.12 20.89
CA SER A 5 24.03 26.94 21.42
C SER A 5 22.76 26.87 20.55
N PHE A 6 21.61 26.76 21.21
CA PHE A 6 20.26 26.93 20.66
C PHE A 6 19.97 28.41 20.38
N ALA A 7 19.45 28.73 19.18
CA ALA A 7 18.96 30.06 18.85
C ALA A 7 17.62 30.33 19.56
N LYS A 8 17.55 31.47 20.24
CA LYS A 8 16.43 31.93 21.07
C LYS A 8 15.26 32.43 20.21
N HIS A 9 14.07 31.85 20.43
CA HIS A 9 12.79 32.37 19.93
C HIS A 9 12.52 33.79 20.47
N ARG A 10 12.20 34.73 19.58
CA ARG A 10 11.65 36.04 19.95
C ARG A 10 10.14 35.92 20.09
N ALA A 11 9.66 36.07 21.31
CA ALA A 11 8.24 36.23 21.63
C ALA A 11 7.79 37.66 21.30
N LEU A 12 6.84 37.81 20.38
CA LEU A 12 6.16 39.09 20.13
C LEU A 12 4.88 39.13 20.96
N ARG A 13 4.82 40.02 21.95
CA ARG A 13 3.63 40.29 22.76
C ARG A 13 2.75 41.30 22.02
N LEU A 14 1.54 40.91 21.63
CA LEU A 14 0.50 41.87 21.22
C LEU A 14 -0.51 42.05 22.36
N THR A 15 -0.74 43.30 22.73
CA THR A 15 -1.74 43.75 23.70
C THR A 15 -3.15 43.60 23.13
N ALA A 16 -4.05 43.02 23.92
CA ALA A 16 -5.46 42.85 23.58
C ALA A 16 -6.27 44.11 23.94
N THR A 17 -7.01 44.65 22.98
CA THR A 17 -8.02 45.70 23.21
C THR A 17 -9.39 45.04 23.32
N LEU A 18 -10.03 45.19 24.48
CA LEU A 18 -11.35 44.64 24.77
C LEU A 18 -12.44 45.62 24.29
N LEU A 19 -13.19 45.24 23.24
CA LEU A 19 -14.42 45.92 22.82
C LEU A 19 -15.61 45.04 23.21
N LEU A 20 -16.37 45.49 24.21
CA LEU A 20 -17.68 44.93 24.57
C LEU A 20 -18.70 45.38 23.52
N VAL A 21 -19.26 44.43 22.76
CA VAL A 21 -20.43 44.67 21.91
C VAL A 21 -21.50 43.61 22.20
N SER A 22 -22.70 44.15 22.40
CA SER A 22 -23.98 43.59 22.82
C SER A 22 -24.35 42.21 22.25
N CYS A 23 -24.99 41.41 23.12
CA CYS A 23 -25.61 40.12 22.83
C CYS A 23 -26.84 40.32 21.92
N GLY A 24 -26.74 39.88 20.67
CA GLY A 24 -27.86 39.75 19.74
C GLY A 24 -27.84 38.34 19.16
N GLY A 25 -28.73 37.48 19.68
CA GLY A 25 -28.88 36.11 19.23
C GLY A 25 -29.30 36.03 17.77
N GLY A 26 -28.45 35.41 16.96
CA GLY A 26 -28.79 34.89 15.64
C GLY A 26 -27.98 33.62 15.45
N MET A 27 -28.65 32.48 15.35
CA MET A 27 -28.01 31.21 14.99
C MET A 27 -27.38 31.39 13.62
N LYS A 28 -26.08 31.66 13.58
CA LYS A 28 -25.30 31.47 12.37
C LYS A 28 -25.27 29.97 12.17
N HIS A 29 -26.05 29.49 11.21
CA HIS A 29 -25.89 28.16 10.66
C HIS A 29 -24.42 28.07 10.26
N LEU A 30 -23.61 27.32 11.03
CA LEU A 30 -22.31 26.91 10.57
C LEU A 30 -22.59 26.13 9.30
N GLN A 31 -22.40 26.78 8.15
CA GLN A 31 -22.11 26.06 6.93
C GLN A 31 -20.80 25.35 7.23
N THR A 32 -20.91 24.07 7.57
CA THR A 32 -19.81 23.13 7.44
C THR A 32 -19.27 23.36 6.05
N THR A 33 -18.09 23.96 5.93
CA THR A 33 -17.33 23.88 4.68
C THR A 33 -17.02 22.41 4.53
N GLY A 34 -17.93 21.68 3.88
CA GLY A 34 -17.70 20.31 3.46
C GLY A 34 -16.42 20.38 2.65
N GLY A 35 -15.33 19.85 3.20
CA GLY A 35 -14.13 19.61 2.43
C GLY A 35 -14.57 18.87 1.17
N SER A 36 -14.12 19.35 0.01
CA SER A 36 -14.39 18.68 -1.26
C SER A 36 -14.10 17.20 -1.09
N MET A 37 -15.13 16.36 -1.14
CA MET A 37 -14.92 14.92 -1.23
C MET A 37 -14.16 14.70 -2.53
N SER A 38 -12.89 14.33 -2.42
CA SER A 38 -12.11 13.90 -3.58
C SER A 38 -12.87 12.73 -4.21
N GLU A 39 -13.34 12.90 -5.43
CA GLU A 39 -13.91 11.80 -6.20
C GLU A 39 -12.78 10.82 -6.55
N TYR A 40 -13.07 9.52 -6.48
CA TYR A 40 -12.16 8.45 -6.89
C TYR A 40 -12.75 7.77 -8.13
N PRO A 41 -12.65 8.39 -9.32
CA PRO A 41 -13.17 7.79 -10.54
C PRO A 41 -12.36 6.53 -10.89
N VAL A 42 -13.05 5.55 -11.48
CA VAL A 42 -12.40 4.36 -12.05
C VAL A 42 -11.60 4.79 -13.28
N VAL A 43 -10.40 4.23 -13.43
CA VAL A 43 -9.56 4.40 -14.63
C VAL A 43 -9.68 3.13 -15.47
N ASP A 44 -10.60 3.11 -16.44
CA ASP A 44 -10.95 1.90 -17.20
C ASP A 44 -9.79 1.33 -18.03
N SER A 45 -8.78 2.14 -18.36
CA SER A 45 -7.59 1.72 -19.12
C SER A 45 -6.49 1.11 -18.27
N TRP A 46 -6.71 0.92 -16.97
CA TRP A 46 -5.74 0.41 -16.01
C TRP A 46 -6.37 -0.78 -15.25
N PRO A 47 -5.69 -1.95 -15.14
CA PRO A 47 -4.32 -2.24 -15.57
C PRO A 47 -4.20 -2.62 -17.06
N VAL A 48 -2.97 -2.54 -17.59
CA VAL A 48 -2.63 -2.93 -18.96
C VAL A 48 -1.83 -4.25 -18.92
N LEU A 49 -2.53 -5.36 -19.10
CA LEU A 49 -1.95 -6.70 -19.13
C LEU A 49 -1.71 -7.18 -20.57
N PRO A 50 -0.70 -8.04 -20.84
CA PRO A 50 -0.51 -8.62 -22.16
C PRO A 50 -1.74 -9.38 -22.64
N GLU A 51 -1.92 -9.45 -23.96
CA GLU A 51 -3.01 -10.22 -24.56
C GLU A 51 -2.99 -11.68 -24.08
N GLY A 52 -4.15 -12.17 -23.66
CA GLY A 52 -4.31 -13.53 -23.15
C GLY A 52 -3.77 -13.75 -21.72
N TYR A 53 -3.23 -12.73 -21.05
CA TYR A 53 -2.86 -12.85 -19.65
C TYR A 53 -4.11 -12.98 -18.77
N VAL A 54 -4.16 -14.04 -17.96
CA VAL A 54 -5.27 -14.28 -17.04
C VAL A 54 -4.82 -13.96 -15.63
N LEU A 55 -5.35 -12.87 -15.07
CA LEU A 55 -5.16 -12.54 -13.67
C LEU A 55 -6.07 -13.44 -12.81
N GLY A 56 -5.45 -14.23 -11.94
CA GLY A 56 -6.14 -15.14 -11.03
C GLY A 56 -6.86 -14.45 -9.89
N GLU A 57 -7.27 -15.22 -8.90
CA GLU A 57 -7.83 -14.69 -7.65
C GLU A 57 -6.80 -13.78 -6.96
N VAL A 58 -7.05 -12.46 -6.98
CA VAL A 58 -6.21 -11.45 -6.32
C VAL A 58 -6.48 -11.49 -4.82
N THR A 59 -5.41 -11.62 -4.04
CA THR A 59 -5.49 -11.76 -2.58
C THR A 59 -4.86 -10.60 -1.83
N GLY A 60 -3.92 -9.89 -2.46
CA GLY A 60 -3.31 -8.71 -1.89
C GLY A 60 -2.81 -7.73 -2.94
N VAL A 61 -2.81 -6.46 -2.57
CA VAL A 61 -2.26 -5.36 -3.38
C VAL A 61 -1.43 -4.44 -2.48
N ALA A 62 -0.31 -3.93 -2.99
CA ALA A 62 0.53 -2.96 -2.29
C ALA A 62 1.25 -2.06 -3.29
N VAL A 63 1.73 -0.90 -2.84
CA VAL A 63 2.48 0.05 -3.66
C VAL A 63 3.83 0.30 -2.99
N ASP A 64 4.89 0.31 -3.79
CA ASP A 64 6.24 0.62 -3.30
C ASP A 64 6.58 2.11 -3.40
N SER A 65 7.77 2.50 -2.93
CA SER A 65 8.23 3.90 -2.96
C SER A 65 8.42 4.49 -4.36
N LYS A 66 8.36 3.65 -5.41
CA LYS A 66 8.57 4.00 -6.82
C LYS A 66 7.27 4.02 -7.61
N ASP A 67 6.14 4.01 -6.92
CA ASP A 67 4.80 3.96 -7.51
C ASP A 67 4.59 2.70 -8.38
N ARG A 68 5.19 1.57 -8.00
CA ARG A 68 4.88 0.28 -8.61
C ARG A 68 3.81 -0.42 -7.81
N VAL A 69 2.78 -0.92 -8.48
CA VAL A 69 1.70 -1.68 -7.85
C VAL A 69 2.01 -3.16 -7.91
N PHE A 70 2.14 -3.79 -6.75
CA PHE A 70 2.31 -5.23 -6.60
C PHE A 70 0.95 -5.87 -6.38
N ILE A 71 0.68 -6.95 -7.11
CA ILE A 71 -0.51 -7.78 -6.98
C ILE A 71 -0.04 -9.19 -6.64
N PHE A 72 -0.56 -9.73 -5.54
CA PHE A 72 -0.38 -11.13 -5.16
C PHE A 72 -1.67 -11.89 -5.46
N HIS A 73 -1.56 -12.97 -6.23
CA HIS A 73 -2.71 -13.71 -6.75
C HIS A 73 -2.43 -15.21 -6.85
N ARG A 74 -3.49 -16.01 -7.02
CA ARG A 74 -3.39 -17.49 -7.09
C ARG A 74 -3.13 -18.07 -8.48
N ALA A 75 -2.74 -17.23 -9.43
CA ALA A 75 -2.56 -17.57 -10.84
C ALA A 75 -3.72 -18.44 -11.40
N ASP A 76 -3.44 -19.67 -11.81
CA ASP A 76 -4.42 -20.62 -12.33
C ASP A 76 -4.94 -21.63 -11.29
N LYS A 77 -4.70 -21.36 -10.01
CA LYS A 77 -5.20 -22.15 -8.87
C LYS A 77 -6.26 -21.35 -8.09
N HIS A 78 -6.92 -22.04 -7.18
CA HIS A 78 -7.99 -21.51 -6.34
C HIS A 78 -7.72 -21.77 -4.85
N TRP A 79 -8.56 -21.21 -3.98
CA TRP A 79 -8.54 -21.56 -2.56
C TRP A 79 -8.57 -23.08 -2.33
N GLY A 80 -7.86 -23.54 -1.29
CA GLY A 80 -7.83 -24.95 -0.90
C GLY A 80 -6.87 -25.82 -1.71
N ASN A 81 -6.12 -25.25 -2.65
CA ASN A 81 -5.07 -25.93 -3.39
C ASN A 81 -3.94 -26.45 -2.47
N ASP A 82 -3.44 -27.66 -2.76
CA ASP A 82 -2.36 -28.31 -2.01
C ASP A 82 -1.05 -28.41 -2.80
N GLU A 83 -1.07 -28.10 -4.09
CA GLU A 83 0.08 -28.13 -4.99
C GLU A 83 0.77 -26.77 -5.05
N LEU A 84 2.06 -26.74 -5.38
CA LEU A 84 2.71 -25.47 -5.71
C LEU A 84 2.13 -24.90 -7.01
N ILE A 85 1.91 -23.59 -7.03
CA ILE A 85 1.46 -22.84 -8.20
C ILE A 85 2.65 -22.69 -9.14
N SER A 86 2.57 -23.28 -10.33
CA SER A 86 3.67 -23.28 -11.30
C SER A 86 3.87 -21.95 -12.04
N LYS A 87 2.83 -21.11 -12.08
CA LYS A 87 2.83 -19.80 -12.73
C LYS A 87 3.23 -18.69 -11.75
N PRO A 88 3.69 -17.53 -12.25
CA PRO A 88 3.99 -16.41 -11.37
C PRO A 88 2.75 -16.01 -10.56
N THR A 89 2.98 -15.74 -9.29
CA THR A 89 1.93 -15.37 -8.31
C THR A 89 2.03 -13.91 -7.91
N VAL A 90 3.14 -13.25 -8.23
CA VAL A 90 3.32 -11.81 -8.06
C VAL A 90 3.44 -11.15 -9.42
N LEU A 91 2.60 -10.14 -9.59
CA LEU A 91 2.55 -9.25 -10.74
C LEU A 91 2.93 -7.85 -10.27
N VAL A 92 3.84 -7.19 -10.99
CA VAL A 92 4.23 -5.81 -10.72
C VAL A 92 3.85 -4.93 -11.90
N LEU A 93 3.10 -3.88 -11.62
CA LEU A 93 2.65 -2.89 -12.58
C LEU A 93 3.32 -1.55 -12.31
N ASP A 94 3.57 -0.80 -13.37
CA ASP A 94 3.83 0.64 -13.27
C ASP A 94 2.54 1.36 -12.84
N GLY A 95 2.59 2.19 -11.80
CA GLY A 95 1.41 2.82 -11.19
C GLY A 95 0.72 3.80 -12.11
N GLU A 96 1.48 4.60 -12.85
CA GLU A 96 0.95 5.59 -13.79
C GLU A 96 0.33 4.93 -15.03
N THR A 97 1.06 4.03 -15.68
CA THR A 97 0.65 3.45 -16.97
C THR A 97 -0.14 2.15 -16.85
N GLY A 98 -0.09 1.48 -15.70
CA GLY A 98 -0.69 0.16 -15.48
C GLY A 98 -0.03 -0.98 -16.23
N ARG A 99 1.08 -0.72 -16.92
CA ARG A 99 1.79 -1.73 -17.69
C ARG A 99 2.46 -2.71 -16.76
N MET A 100 2.36 -3.99 -17.08
CA MET A 100 3.14 -5.04 -16.43
C MET A 100 4.64 -4.81 -16.66
N VAL A 101 5.39 -4.66 -15.57
CA VAL A 101 6.85 -4.44 -15.58
C VAL A 101 7.64 -5.63 -15.06
N ALA A 102 7.04 -6.49 -14.23
CA ALA A 102 7.66 -7.74 -13.80
C ALA A 102 6.62 -8.77 -13.34
N THR A 103 7.03 -10.04 -13.36
CA THR A 103 6.32 -11.15 -12.72
C THR A 103 7.32 -12.06 -12.04
N TRP A 104 6.93 -12.68 -10.94
CA TRP A 104 7.75 -13.68 -10.23
C TRP A 104 6.87 -14.52 -9.28
N GLY A 105 7.47 -15.46 -8.56
CA GLY A 105 6.80 -16.26 -7.53
C GLY A 105 6.36 -17.65 -7.98
N GLU A 106 6.81 -18.08 -9.16
CA GLU A 106 6.64 -19.43 -9.69
C GLU A 106 7.15 -20.48 -8.69
N ASN A 107 6.34 -21.50 -8.44
CA ASN A 107 6.67 -22.65 -7.61
C ASN A 107 7.04 -22.31 -6.14
N LEU A 108 6.60 -21.15 -5.63
CA LEU A 108 6.88 -20.74 -4.24
C LEU A 108 5.67 -20.91 -3.31
N PHE A 109 4.46 -20.84 -3.84
CA PHE A 109 3.23 -20.73 -3.05
C PHE A 109 2.21 -21.80 -3.43
N LYS A 110 1.39 -22.20 -2.46
CA LYS A 110 0.24 -23.10 -2.63
C LYS A 110 -1.08 -22.34 -2.54
N VAL A 111 -1.22 -21.46 -1.53
CA VAL A 111 -2.40 -20.64 -1.30
C VAL A 111 -1.97 -19.22 -0.89
N PRO A 112 -1.60 -18.37 -1.87
CA PRO A 112 -1.38 -16.93 -1.68
C PRO A 112 -2.49 -16.26 -0.86
N HIS A 113 -2.09 -15.36 0.03
CA HIS A 113 -3.01 -14.59 0.86
C HIS A 113 -2.53 -13.14 1.04
N GLY A 114 -1.75 -12.86 2.09
CA GLY A 114 -1.35 -11.50 2.43
C GLY A 114 -0.20 -10.97 1.58
N LEU A 115 -0.24 -9.67 1.29
CA LEU A 115 0.84 -8.87 0.70
C LEU A 115 0.95 -7.54 1.45
N SER A 116 2.16 -7.14 1.79
CA SER A 116 2.50 -5.77 2.22
C SER A 116 3.91 -5.41 1.77
N ILE A 117 4.21 -4.11 1.66
CA ILE A 117 5.55 -3.61 1.34
C ILE A 117 6.04 -2.77 2.52
N ASP A 118 7.28 -2.99 2.96
CA ASP A 118 7.89 -2.21 4.04
C ASP A 118 8.60 -0.94 3.53
N GLU A 119 9.11 -0.11 4.44
CA GLU A 119 9.75 1.18 4.11
C GLU A 119 11.04 1.05 3.29
N GLU A 120 11.60 -0.16 3.19
CA GLU A 120 12.78 -0.49 2.39
C GLU A 120 12.40 -1.13 1.04
N ASP A 121 11.11 -1.06 0.66
CA ASP A 121 10.49 -1.70 -0.50
C ASP A 121 10.52 -3.24 -0.49
N ASN A 122 10.81 -3.88 0.66
CA ASN A 122 10.76 -5.34 0.71
C ASN A 122 9.31 -5.82 0.70
N VAL A 123 9.08 -6.93 0.01
CA VAL A 123 7.76 -7.50 -0.23
C VAL A 123 7.51 -8.62 0.77
N TRP A 124 6.53 -8.43 1.65
CA TRP A 124 6.11 -9.40 2.64
C TRP A 124 4.89 -10.17 2.15
N LEU A 125 5.00 -11.49 2.10
CA LEU A 125 3.97 -12.38 1.56
C LEU A 125 3.60 -13.46 2.56
N THR A 126 2.34 -13.88 2.57
CA THR A 126 1.88 -15.00 3.41
C THR A 126 1.19 -16.07 2.58
N ASP A 127 1.43 -17.33 2.97
CA ASP A 127 0.77 -18.48 2.37
C ASP A 127 0.02 -19.27 3.45
N VAL A 128 -1.27 -19.46 3.21
CA VAL A 128 -2.16 -20.13 4.18
C VAL A 128 -1.83 -21.61 4.32
N ARG A 129 -1.53 -22.28 3.20
CA ARG A 129 -1.33 -23.74 3.18
C ARG A 129 0.06 -24.12 3.64
N LEU A 130 1.06 -23.30 3.31
CA LEU A 130 2.42 -23.52 3.78
C LEU A 130 2.61 -23.11 5.25
N HIS A 131 1.67 -22.37 5.83
CA HIS A 131 1.78 -21.79 7.17
C HIS A 131 3.05 -20.93 7.33
N ARG A 132 3.36 -20.15 6.30
CA ARG A 132 4.62 -19.39 6.21
C ARG A 132 4.40 -17.92 5.88
N VAL A 133 5.34 -17.12 6.36
CA VAL A 133 5.54 -15.71 5.99
C VAL A 133 6.89 -15.59 5.31
N PHE A 134 6.96 -14.81 4.25
CA PHE A 134 8.15 -14.60 3.45
C PHE A 134 8.44 -13.10 3.34
N LYS A 135 9.71 -12.74 3.33
CA LYS A 135 10.20 -11.41 2.95
C LYS A 135 11.03 -11.58 1.68
N PHE A 136 10.70 -10.84 0.64
CA PHE A 136 11.45 -10.78 -0.61
C PHE A 136 12.00 -9.37 -0.83
N SER A 137 13.08 -9.27 -1.58
CA SER A 137 13.50 -8.00 -2.16
C SER A 137 12.47 -7.52 -3.21
N PRO A 138 12.49 -6.24 -3.62
CA PRO A 138 11.55 -5.73 -4.62
C PRO A 138 11.64 -6.42 -6.00
N ASP A 139 12.73 -7.14 -6.27
CA ASP A 139 13.02 -7.92 -7.48
C ASP A 139 12.80 -9.44 -7.28
N GLY A 140 12.23 -9.86 -6.15
CA GLY A 140 11.77 -11.23 -5.93
C GLY A 140 12.82 -12.19 -5.36
N GLN A 141 13.94 -11.70 -4.81
CA GLN A 141 14.92 -12.55 -4.11
C GLN A 141 14.43 -12.81 -2.68
N LEU A 142 14.44 -14.08 -2.24
CA LEU A 142 14.05 -14.42 -0.88
C LEU A 142 15.08 -13.93 0.14
N LEU A 143 14.64 -13.10 1.10
CA LEU A 143 15.48 -12.53 2.15
C LEU A 143 15.24 -13.20 3.51
N LEU A 144 14.00 -13.57 3.80
CA LEU A 144 13.61 -14.22 5.05
C LEU A 144 12.40 -15.12 4.83
N GLN A 145 12.36 -16.23 5.57
CA GLN A 145 11.18 -17.07 5.71
C GLN A 145 10.94 -17.33 7.19
N LEU A 146 9.69 -17.24 7.62
CA LEU A 146 9.23 -17.54 8.97
C LEU A 146 8.13 -18.61 8.91
N GLY A 147 8.16 -19.52 9.87
CA GLY A 147 7.24 -20.65 9.96
C GLY A 147 7.85 -21.94 9.39
N GLU A 148 7.47 -23.05 10.01
CA GLU A 148 7.79 -24.41 9.59
C GLU A 148 6.44 -25.13 9.44
N GLY A 149 6.14 -25.56 8.22
CA GLY A 149 4.92 -26.28 7.88
C GLY A 149 5.27 -27.41 6.91
N GLU A 150 4.59 -28.55 7.05
CA GLU A 150 4.75 -29.75 6.21
C GLU A 150 4.17 -29.58 4.79
#